data_AF-A0A542PW25-F1
#
_entry.id   AF-A0A542PW25-F1
#
_cell.length_a   1.000
_cell.length_b   1.000
_cell.length_c   1.000
_cell.angle_alpha   90.00
_cell.angle_beta   90.00
_cell.angle_gamma   90.00
#
_symmetry.space_group_name_H-M   'P 1'
#
loop_
_entity.id
_entity.type
_entity.pdbx_description
1 polymer ?
#
loop_
_entity_poly.entity_id
_entity_poly.type
_entity_poly.pdbx_seq_one_letter_code
_entity_poly.pdbx_strand_id
1 'polypeptide(L)'
;MKYNSFRIHAATFAETVSELVKREVPVPEAERMAEAGTSLKIHTENMSVAVAESVREIMHSFDAEAILSDQPGTADKKYVLLLASHKQMDLALDYMKTQTEELRALAAEVREVLAMPAKLRARRELNCGQYVLPLGERTLVMGILNVTPDSFSDGGRYVDVEAALAQARAMVEAGADLIDIGGESTRPGSEAVDEATELDRVLPVIRMLSRELSVPLSIDTYKAAVAERAILEGAHIINDVWGAKRDPRMAEVAARLDVPIILMHNREDTDYHDFFPNYIKDLRESVQIALQAGVKQERIILDPGIGFVRTVEQNLETMRRLDDLVGLGYPVLLATSRKRMIGHVLDLPVDERVEGTAATVALGAAKGCHMVRVHDVKEMKRVTKMMDAMLKGGM
;
A
#
# COMPACT_ATOMS: atom_id res chain seq x y z
N MET A 1 12.02 7.29 10.61
CA MET A 1 11.71 6.51 11.83
C MET A 1 12.93 5.67 12.18
N LYS A 2 13.44 5.79 13.42
CA LYS A 2 14.66 5.10 13.90
C LYS A 2 14.37 3.63 14.24
N TYR A 3 13.21 3.34 14.79
CA TYR A 3 12.87 2.02 15.34
C TYR A 3 11.88 1.25 14.44
N ASN A 4 11.63 1.74 13.22
CA ASN A 4 10.67 1.19 12.26
C ASN A 4 9.34 0.74 12.92
N SER A 5 8.83 1.52 13.85
CA SER A 5 7.71 1.12 14.70
C SER A 5 6.43 1.00 13.89
N PHE A 6 5.64 -0.06 13.98
CA PHE A 6 4.33 -0.12 13.31
C PHE A 6 3.32 -0.93 14.12
N ARG A 7 2.04 -0.62 13.91
CA ARG A 7 0.94 -1.32 14.57
C ARG A 7 0.64 -2.63 13.85
N ILE A 8 0.44 -3.68 14.64
CA ILE A 8 0.00 -4.99 14.17
C ILE A 8 -1.49 -5.15 14.49
N HIS A 9 -2.28 -5.39 13.46
CA HIS A 9 -3.71 -5.61 13.47
C HIS A 9 -3.97 -7.12 13.40
N ALA A 10 -3.45 -7.85 14.39
CA ALA A 10 -3.86 -9.23 14.63
C ALA A 10 -5.24 -9.19 15.32
N ALA A 11 -6.29 -9.35 14.52
CA ALA A 11 -7.69 -9.23 14.95
C ALA A 11 -8.25 -10.54 15.53
N THR A 12 -7.64 -11.67 15.16
CA THR A 12 -8.03 -12.99 15.66
C THR A 12 -7.05 -13.52 16.72
N PHE A 13 -7.54 -14.48 17.51
CA PHE A 13 -6.71 -15.25 18.44
C PHE A 13 -5.53 -15.91 17.71
N ALA A 14 -5.79 -16.60 16.60
CA ALA A 14 -4.77 -17.30 15.82
C ALA A 14 -3.72 -16.37 15.24
N GLU A 15 -4.11 -15.19 14.74
CA GLU A 15 -3.15 -14.18 14.27
C GLU A 15 -2.29 -13.65 15.43
N THR A 16 -2.89 -13.44 16.60
CA THR A 16 -2.14 -12.96 17.77
C THR A 16 -1.13 -14.00 18.24
N VAL A 17 -1.53 -15.27 18.38
CA VAL A 17 -0.62 -16.37 18.73
C VAL A 17 0.50 -16.49 17.70
N SER A 18 0.18 -16.45 16.40
CA SER A 18 1.19 -16.53 15.33
C SER A 18 2.23 -15.40 15.44
N GLU A 19 1.80 -14.18 15.71
CA GLU A 19 2.71 -13.04 15.89
C GLU A 19 3.58 -13.16 17.15
N LEU A 20 3.06 -13.71 18.24
CA LEU A 20 3.83 -13.96 19.46
C LEU A 20 4.87 -15.07 19.25
N VAL A 21 4.48 -16.17 18.60
CA VAL A 21 5.38 -17.30 18.31
C VAL A 21 6.51 -16.90 17.36
N LYS A 22 6.25 -16.03 16.37
CA LYS A 22 7.31 -15.46 15.52
C LYS A 22 8.37 -14.67 16.31
N ARG A 23 8.05 -14.25 17.53
CA ARG A 23 8.93 -13.52 18.45
C ARG A 23 9.43 -14.40 19.59
N GLU A 24 9.51 -15.70 19.32
CA GLU A 24 10.10 -16.70 20.22
C GLU A 24 9.32 -16.90 21.53
N VAL A 25 8.07 -16.42 21.61
CA VAL A 25 7.19 -16.71 22.74
C VAL A 25 6.70 -18.17 22.64
N PRO A 26 6.88 -19.00 23.68
CA PRO A 26 6.37 -20.37 23.69
C PRO A 26 4.86 -20.43 23.45
N VAL A 27 4.38 -21.41 22.66
CA VAL A 27 2.96 -21.53 22.27
C VAL A 27 2.00 -21.44 23.46
N PRO A 28 2.19 -22.16 24.58
CA PRO A 28 1.25 -22.10 25.71
C PRO A 28 1.19 -20.72 26.37
N GLU A 29 2.27 -19.94 26.29
CA GLU A 29 2.32 -18.57 26.79
C GLU A 29 1.67 -17.61 25.81
N ALA A 30 1.95 -17.77 24.51
CA ALA A 30 1.33 -17.00 23.46
C ALA A 30 -0.21 -17.14 23.47
N GLU A 31 -0.72 -18.36 23.69
CA GLU A 31 -2.16 -18.62 23.83
C GLU A 31 -2.76 -17.88 25.02
N ARG A 32 -2.13 -17.95 26.21
CA ARG A 32 -2.59 -17.20 27.40
C ARG A 32 -2.61 -15.69 27.16
N MET A 33 -1.58 -15.15 26.51
CA MET A 33 -1.49 -13.73 26.20
C MET A 33 -2.56 -13.30 25.18
N ALA A 34 -2.87 -14.15 24.20
CA ALA A 34 -3.92 -13.91 23.22
C ALA A 34 -5.33 -13.97 23.85
N GLU A 35 -5.55 -14.82 24.86
CA GLU A 35 -6.81 -14.90 25.62
C GLU A 35 -7.06 -13.66 26.48
N ALA A 36 -6.01 -13.00 26.97
CA ALA A 36 -6.11 -11.82 27.85
C ALA A 36 -6.75 -10.57 27.17
N GLY A 37 -7.02 -10.61 25.86
CA GLY A 37 -7.81 -9.61 25.16
C GLY A 37 -7.02 -8.48 24.47
N THR A 38 -7.76 -7.53 23.89
CA THR A 38 -7.33 -6.55 22.88
C THR A 38 -6.37 -5.48 23.39
N SER A 39 -5.10 -5.85 23.53
CA SER A 39 -3.99 -4.92 23.62
C SER A 39 -3.62 -4.35 22.25
N LEU A 40 -3.19 -3.08 22.23
CA LEU A 40 -2.37 -2.53 21.17
C LEU A 40 -1.12 -3.41 21.03
N LYS A 41 -0.77 -3.70 19.79
CA LYS A 41 0.42 -4.47 19.43
C LYS A 41 1.31 -3.58 18.57
N ILE A 42 2.41 -3.09 19.12
CA ILE A 42 3.35 -2.23 18.39
C ILE A 42 4.66 -2.97 18.24
N HIS A 43 5.02 -3.31 17.02
CA HIS A 43 6.35 -3.80 16.70
C HIS A 43 7.31 -2.63 16.62
N THR A 44 8.53 -2.83 17.14
CA THR A 44 9.66 -1.91 17.06
C THR A 44 10.96 -2.72 16.93
N GLU A 45 11.99 -2.14 16.32
CA GLU A 45 13.25 -2.80 15.99
C GLU A 45 14.48 -1.88 16.17
N ASN A 46 15.68 -2.38 15.87
CA ASN A 46 16.95 -1.65 15.89
C ASN A 46 17.38 -1.13 17.29
N MET A 47 16.80 -1.67 18.37
CA MET A 47 17.16 -1.32 19.74
C MET A 47 18.42 -2.06 20.19
N SER A 48 19.30 -1.39 20.93
CA SER A 48 20.34 -2.10 21.68
C SER A 48 19.70 -2.90 22.81
N VAL A 49 20.39 -3.94 23.29
CA VAL A 49 19.94 -4.76 24.42
C VAL A 49 19.57 -3.88 25.63
N ALA A 50 20.43 -2.93 26.00
CA ALA A 50 20.18 -2.04 27.14
C ALA A 50 18.90 -1.20 26.98
N VAL A 51 18.64 -0.66 25.79
CA VAL A 51 17.42 0.13 25.54
C VAL A 51 16.17 -0.76 25.57
N ALA A 52 16.22 -1.94 24.96
CA ALA A 52 15.11 -2.88 24.95
C ALA A 52 14.73 -3.34 26.38
N GLU A 53 15.73 -3.58 27.23
CA GLU A 53 15.55 -3.90 28.64
C GLU A 53 14.89 -2.76 29.41
N SER A 54 15.37 -1.52 29.24
CA SER A 54 14.71 -0.35 29.84
C SER A 54 13.27 -0.18 29.37
N VAL A 55 12.97 -0.43 28.09
CA VAL A 55 11.60 -0.39 27.57
C VAL A 55 10.73 -1.43 28.29
N ARG A 56 11.23 -2.66 28.48
CA ARG A 56 10.51 -3.70 29.23
C ARG A 56 10.22 -3.28 30.65
N GLU A 57 11.21 -2.83 31.39
CA GLU A 57 11.03 -2.37 32.78
C GLU A 57 9.97 -1.26 32.88
N ILE A 58 9.99 -0.29 31.95
CA ILE A 58 8.99 0.77 31.89
C ILE A 58 7.60 0.20 31.61
N MET A 59 7.45 -0.67 30.63
CA MET A 59 6.14 -1.25 30.29
C MET A 59 5.55 -2.03 31.48
N HIS A 60 6.37 -2.84 32.16
CA HIS A 60 5.95 -3.58 33.34
C HIS A 60 5.54 -2.67 34.50
N SER A 61 6.18 -1.50 34.65
CA SER A 61 5.80 -0.52 35.68
C SER A 61 4.40 0.08 35.49
N PHE A 62 3.81 -0.10 34.30
CA PHE A 62 2.46 0.32 33.94
C PHE A 62 1.51 -0.86 33.66
N ASP A 63 1.79 -2.05 34.23
CA ASP A 63 1.02 -3.29 34.04
C ASP A 63 0.86 -3.70 32.56
N ALA A 64 1.84 -3.38 31.73
CA ALA A 64 1.88 -3.70 30.32
C ALA A 64 3.08 -4.59 29.99
N GLU A 65 3.08 -5.18 28.80
CA GLU A 65 4.07 -6.18 28.41
C GLU A 65 4.97 -5.70 27.26
N ALA A 66 6.23 -6.13 27.30
CA ALA A 66 7.18 -5.94 26.22
C ALA A 66 7.95 -7.24 25.96
N ILE A 67 7.72 -7.84 24.80
CA ILE A 67 8.39 -9.08 24.39
C ILE A 67 9.63 -8.72 23.59
N LEU A 68 10.77 -9.27 24.00
CA LEU A 68 12.06 -9.06 23.36
C LEU A 68 12.46 -10.32 22.61
N SER A 69 12.93 -10.17 21.38
CA SER A 69 13.56 -11.25 20.61
C SER A 69 14.79 -10.72 19.87
N ASP A 70 15.68 -11.61 19.45
CA ASP A 70 16.78 -11.22 18.59
C ASP A 70 16.26 -10.73 17.23
N GLN A 71 16.89 -9.68 16.70
CA GLN A 71 16.59 -9.19 15.36
C GLN A 71 17.41 -9.98 14.33
N PRO A 72 16.77 -10.70 13.39
CA PRO A 72 17.48 -11.46 12.36
C PRO A 72 18.43 -10.58 11.55
N GLY A 73 19.61 -11.13 11.24
CA GLY A 73 20.61 -10.46 10.39
C GLY A 73 21.34 -9.28 11.03
N THR A 74 21.09 -8.95 12.30
CA THR A 74 21.75 -7.81 12.97
C THR A 74 22.26 -8.20 14.36
N ALA A 75 23.58 -8.19 14.55
CA ALA A 75 24.19 -8.48 15.85
C ALA A 75 23.80 -7.43 16.90
N ASP A 76 23.50 -7.88 18.11
CA ASP A 76 23.20 -7.05 19.30
C ASP A 76 21.99 -6.11 19.17
N LYS A 77 21.09 -6.37 18.21
CA LYS A 77 19.83 -5.65 18.06
C LYS A 77 18.63 -6.50 18.46
N LYS A 78 17.64 -5.84 19.05
CA LYS A 78 16.41 -6.46 19.53
C LYS A 78 15.20 -5.95 18.77
N TYR A 79 14.29 -6.88 18.50
CA TYR A 79 12.89 -6.55 18.33
C TYR A 79 12.22 -6.39 19.69
N VAL A 80 11.31 -5.42 19.78
CA VAL A 80 10.45 -5.25 20.94
C VAL A 80 9.00 -5.14 20.48
N LEU A 81 8.17 -6.09 20.91
CA LEU A 81 6.72 -6.06 20.73
C LEU A 81 6.07 -5.51 22.00
N LEU A 82 5.52 -4.30 21.90
CA LEU A 82 4.80 -3.65 22.97
C LEU A 82 3.33 -4.11 22.95
N LEU A 83 2.85 -4.57 24.10
CA LEU A 83 1.50 -5.05 24.33
C LEU A 83 0.86 -4.28 25.48
N ALA A 84 -0.10 -3.42 25.17
CA ALA A 84 -0.74 -2.59 26.19
C ALA A 84 -2.14 -2.13 25.79
N SER A 85 -3.01 -1.81 26.74
CA SER A 85 -4.19 -0.98 26.44
C SER A 85 -3.76 0.43 26.01
N HIS A 86 -4.68 1.20 25.40
CA HIS A 86 -4.43 2.60 25.04
C HIS A 86 -3.92 3.43 26.23
N LYS A 87 -4.57 3.30 27.40
CA LYS A 87 -4.20 4.04 28.62
C LYS A 87 -2.80 3.70 29.11
N GLN A 88 -2.47 2.41 29.16
CA GLN A 88 -1.16 1.95 29.60
C GLN A 88 -0.06 2.42 28.65
N MET A 89 -0.30 2.31 27.33
CA MET A 89 0.62 2.81 26.31
C MET A 89 0.85 4.31 26.47
N ASP A 90 -0.18 5.13 26.65
CA ASP A 90 -0.03 6.57 26.81
C ASP A 90 0.81 6.95 28.05
N LEU A 91 0.59 6.29 29.18
CA LEU A 91 1.36 6.51 30.41
C LEU A 91 2.84 6.12 30.23
N ALA A 92 3.09 4.95 29.62
CA ALA A 92 4.45 4.48 29.36
C ALA A 92 5.19 5.44 28.41
N LEU A 93 4.55 5.92 27.35
CA LEU A 93 5.14 6.85 26.39
C LEU A 93 5.41 8.22 27.01
N ASP A 94 4.54 8.72 27.89
CA ASP A 94 4.78 9.96 28.64
C ASP A 94 5.98 9.84 29.58
N TYR A 95 6.12 8.69 30.24
CA TYR A 95 7.28 8.42 31.07
C TYR A 95 8.57 8.32 30.25
N MET A 96 8.57 7.55 29.14
CA MET A 96 9.72 7.41 28.23
C MET A 96 10.21 8.75 27.68
N LYS A 97 9.30 9.70 27.41
CA LYS A 97 9.62 11.04 26.89
C LYS A 97 10.56 11.83 27.80
N THR A 98 10.51 11.59 29.12
CA THR A 98 11.34 12.28 30.11
C THR A 98 12.65 11.56 30.42
N GLN A 99 12.94 10.43 29.76
CA GLN A 99 14.14 9.63 29.98
C GLN A 99 15.27 10.01 28.98
N THR A 100 16.03 9.01 28.55
CA THR A 100 17.12 9.14 27.57
C THR A 100 16.62 9.61 26.19
N GLU A 101 17.56 10.04 25.34
CA GLU A 101 17.24 10.47 23.98
C GLU A 101 16.63 9.33 23.15
N GLU A 102 17.13 8.10 23.32
CA GLU A 102 16.62 6.90 22.67
C GLU A 102 15.18 6.59 23.04
N LEU A 103 14.85 6.61 24.33
CA LEU A 103 13.50 6.36 24.82
C LEU A 103 12.55 7.48 24.40
N ARG A 104 13.02 8.74 24.39
CA ARG A 104 12.24 9.87 23.87
C ARG A 104 11.94 9.72 22.38
N ALA A 105 12.94 9.31 21.59
CA ALA A 105 12.77 9.08 20.16
C ALA A 105 11.79 7.92 19.89
N LEU A 106 11.89 6.82 20.64
CA LEU A 106 10.93 5.72 20.58
C LEU A 106 9.52 6.20 20.91
N ALA A 107 9.36 6.94 22.01
CA ALA A 107 8.08 7.45 22.43
C ALA A 107 7.42 8.35 21.38
N ALA A 108 8.20 9.25 20.76
CA ALA A 108 7.73 10.10 19.67
C ALA A 108 7.26 9.27 18.47
N GLU A 109 8.05 8.26 18.08
CA GLU A 109 7.74 7.38 16.94
C GLU A 109 6.48 6.54 17.18
N VAL A 110 6.34 5.92 18.36
CA VAL A 110 5.14 5.13 18.70
C VAL A 110 3.90 6.04 18.78
N ARG A 111 4.03 7.26 19.33
CA ARG A 111 2.92 8.24 19.31
C ARG A 111 2.49 8.60 17.89
N GLU A 112 3.43 8.74 16.97
CA GLU A 112 3.13 8.99 15.56
C GLU A 112 2.33 7.83 14.95
N VAL A 113 2.77 6.59 15.19
CA VAL A 113 2.07 5.37 14.75
C VAL A 113 0.64 5.30 15.29
N LEU A 114 0.43 5.63 16.57
CA LEU A 114 -0.90 5.63 17.18
C LEU A 114 -1.82 6.73 16.63
N ALA A 115 -1.25 7.84 16.15
CA ALA A 115 -2.01 8.94 15.56
C ALA A 115 -2.37 8.71 14.07
N MET A 116 -1.63 7.86 13.36
CA MET A 116 -1.81 7.59 11.91
C MET A 116 -3.25 7.21 11.52
N PRO A 117 -3.96 6.30 12.20
CA PRO A 117 -5.33 5.96 11.83
C PRO A 117 -6.31 7.14 11.91
N ALA A 118 -6.16 8.01 12.91
CA ALA A 118 -7.00 9.20 13.04
C ALA A 118 -6.71 10.22 11.94
N LYS A 119 -5.44 10.43 11.60
CA LYS A 119 -5.02 11.29 10.47
C LYS A 119 -5.59 10.80 9.15
N LEU A 120 -5.54 9.48 8.90
CA LEU A 120 -6.09 8.89 7.69
C LEU A 120 -7.61 9.05 7.62
N ARG A 121 -8.33 8.81 8.72
CA ARG A 121 -9.80 9.00 8.78
C ARG A 121 -10.23 10.46 8.58
N ALA A 122 -9.39 11.42 8.96
CA ALA A 122 -9.65 12.83 8.76
C ALA A 122 -9.48 13.24 7.28
N ARG A 123 -8.72 12.47 6.49
CA ARG A 123 -8.55 12.71 5.05
C ARG A 123 -9.75 12.16 4.29
N ARG A 124 -10.66 13.05 3.89
CA ARG A 124 -11.89 12.72 3.16
C ARG A 124 -11.78 12.84 1.66
N GLU A 125 -10.73 13.48 1.15
CA GLU A 125 -10.64 13.85 -0.26
C GLU A 125 -9.22 13.64 -0.79
N LEU A 126 -9.14 13.27 -2.07
CA LEU A 126 -7.93 13.33 -2.87
C LEU A 126 -8.16 14.28 -4.04
N ASN A 127 -7.41 15.38 -4.05
CA ASN A 127 -7.44 16.35 -5.13
C ASN A 127 -6.63 15.85 -6.33
N CYS A 128 -7.21 15.86 -7.53
CA CYS A 128 -6.63 15.36 -8.78
C CYS A 128 -6.85 16.40 -9.89
N GLY A 129 -6.27 17.60 -9.71
CA GLY A 129 -6.55 18.75 -10.58
C GLY A 129 -7.99 19.25 -10.37
N GLN A 130 -8.81 19.18 -11.42
CA GLN A 130 -10.22 19.58 -11.38
C GLN A 130 -11.14 18.53 -10.74
N TYR A 131 -10.63 17.33 -10.47
CA TYR A 131 -11.38 16.22 -9.87
C TYR A 131 -11.08 16.10 -8.38
N VAL A 132 -12.09 15.70 -7.61
CA VAL A 132 -11.94 15.38 -6.19
C VAL A 132 -12.50 13.97 -5.96
N LEU A 133 -11.66 13.05 -5.50
CA LEU A 133 -12.05 11.68 -5.20
C LEU A 133 -12.39 11.53 -3.70
N PRO A 134 -13.57 11.01 -3.32
CA PRO A 134 -13.96 10.84 -1.92
C PRO A 134 -13.23 9.65 -1.31
N LEU A 135 -12.33 9.93 -0.35
CA LEU A 135 -11.58 8.94 0.40
C LEU A 135 -12.35 8.51 1.66
N GLY A 136 -12.41 7.19 1.88
CA GLY A 136 -12.97 6.61 3.10
C GLY A 136 -14.50 6.50 3.12
N GLU A 137 -15.23 7.25 2.27
CA GLU A 137 -16.69 7.12 2.13
C GLU A 137 -17.09 5.80 1.44
N ARG A 138 -16.40 5.43 0.38
CA ARG A 138 -16.57 4.17 -0.37
C ARG A 138 -15.25 3.74 -0.98
N THR A 139 -15.17 2.51 -1.44
CA THR A 139 -14.02 2.00 -2.17
C THR A 139 -14.04 2.57 -3.59
N LEU A 140 -12.92 3.15 -4.03
CA LEU A 140 -12.77 3.69 -5.38
C LEU A 140 -12.27 2.60 -6.33
N VAL A 141 -12.77 2.60 -7.56
CA VAL A 141 -12.41 1.62 -8.60
C VAL A 141 -11.57 2.28 -9.68
N MET A 142 -10.29 1.90 -9.76
CA MET A 142 -9.37 2.28 -10.82
C MET A 142 -9.39 1.24 -11.94
N GLY A 143 -9.81 1.63 -13.15
CA GLY A 143 -9.83 0.77 -14.33
C GLY A 143 -8.47 0.73 -15.03
N ILE A 144 -7.98 -0.47 -15.35
CA ILE A 144 -6.68 -0.66 -16.03
C ILE A 144 -6.85 -0.53 -17.55
N LEU A 145 -6.17 0.45 -18.15
CA LEU A 145 -6.06 0.64 -19.59
C LEU A 145 -4.62 0.40 -20.06
N ASN A 146 -4.35 -0.79 -20.60
CA ASN A 146 -3.04 -1.09 -21.18
C ASN A 146 -3.00 -0.61 -22.64
N VAL A 147 -2.05 0.26 -22.96
CA VAL A 147 -1.81 0.80 -24.30
C VAL A 147 -0.54 0.17 -24.86
N THR A 148 -0.58 -1.16 -25.05
CA THR A 148 0.51 -1.94 -25.64
C THR A 148 0.08 -2.57 -26.97
N PRO A 149 1.00 -2.79 -27.92
CA PRO A 149 0.68 -3.41 -29.22
C PRO A 149 -0.02 -4.78 -29.07
N ASP A 150 0.38 -5.58 -28.08
CA ASP A 150 -0.21 -6.90 -27.81
C ASP A 150 -1.65 -6.84 -27.28
N SER A 151 -2.12 -5.66 -26.88
CA SER A 151 -3.49 -5.47 -26.39
C SER A 151 -4.49 -5.22 -27.54
N PHE A 152 -4.02 -4.89 -28.75
CA PHE A 152 -4.83 -4.50 -29.90
C PHE A 152 -4.17 -5.00 -31.20
N SER A 153 -4.28 -6.29 -31.50
CA SER A 153 -3.39 -6.94 -32.48
C SER A 153 -3.68 -6.72 -33.98
N ASP A 154 -4.65 -5.88 -34.40
CA ASP A 154 -5.16 -5.94 -35.78
C ASP A 154 -5.31 -4.60 -36.55
N GLY A 155 -4.84 -3.44 -36.04
CA GLY A 155 -4.97 -2.16 -36.77
C GLY A 155 -3.87 -1.16 -36.46
N GLY A 156 -3.46 -0.33 -37.42
CA GLY A 156 -2.37 0.64 -37.20
C GLY A 156 -2.65 1.65 -36.06
N ARG A 157 -1.66 2.49 -35.71
CA ARG A 157 -1.66 3.41 -34.54
C ARG A 157 -2.97 4.15 -34.22
N TYR A 158 -3.76 4.55 -35.22
CA TYR A 158 -5.04 5.23 -35.00
C TYR A 158 -6.16 4.29 -34.53
N VAL A 159 -6.16 3.05 -34.99
CA VAL A 159 -7.10 2.01 -34.56
C VAL A 159 -6.86 1.65 -33.09
N ASP A 160 -5.59 1.59 -32.68
CA ASP A 160 -5.21 1.32 -31.29
C ASP A 160 -5.68 2.42 -30.33
N VAL A 161 -5.59 3.70 -30.74
CA VAL A 161 -6.09 4.83 -29.94
C VAL A 161 -7.60 4.75 -29.79
N GLU A 162 -8.36 4.60 -30.87
CA GLU A 162 -9.83 4.51 -30.81
C GLU A 162 -10.30 3.31 -29.95
N ALA A 163 -9.62 2.17 -30.05
CA ALA A 163 -9.90 1.01 -29.21
C ALA A 163 -9.65 1.31 -27.71
N ALA A 164 -8.53 1.97 -27.38
CA ALA A 164 -8.24 2.41 -26.02
C ALA A 164 -9.29 3.42 -25.50
N LEU A 165 -9.75 4.35 -26.35
CA LEU A 165 -10.81 5.30 -26.00
C LEU A 165 -12.14 4.58 -25.72
N ALA A 166 -12.53 3.66 -26.60
CA ALA A 166 -13.75 2.87 -26.43
C ALA A 166 -13.72 2.03 -25.14
N GLN A 167 -12.58 1.40 -24.84
CA GLN A 167 -12.40 0.63 -23.61
C GLN A 167 -12.49 1.52 -22.36
N ALA A 168 -11.86 2.70 -22.39
CA ALA A 168 -11.92 3.65 -21.28
C ALA A 168 -13.35 4.17 -21.03
N ARG A 169 -14.10 4.48 -22.10
CA ARG A 169 -15.53 4.82 -22.00
C ARG A 169 -16.33 3.70 -21.34
N ALA A 170 -16.15 2.46 -21.80
CA ALA A 170 -16.84 1.31 -21.24
C ALA A 170 -16.52 1.09 -19.75
N MET A 171 -15.27 1.35 -19.33
CA MET A 171 -14.89 1.31 -17.91
C MET A 171 -15.58 2.39 -17.09
N VAL A 172 -15.66 3.63 -17.58
CA VAL A 172 -16.38 4.72 -16.89
C VAL A 172 -17.87 4.41 -16.80
N GLU A 173 -18.50 3.94 -17.87
CA GLU A 173 -19.90 3.49 -17.87
C GLU A 173 -20.14 2.33 -16.89
N ALA A 174 -19.17 1.44 -16.75
CA ALA A 174 -19.19 0.36 -15.76
C ALA A 174 -18.97 0.82 -14.31
N GLY A 175 -18.60 2.08 -14.10
CA GLY A 175 -18.47 2.72 -12.79
C GLY A 175 -17.04 2.87 -12.27
N ALA A 176 -16.04 2.87 -13.15
CA ALA A 176 -14.68 3.30 -12.78
C ALA A 176 -14.70 4.74 -12.27
N ASP A 177 -14.01 4.97 -11.15
CA ASP A 177 -13.84 6.29 -10.55
C ASP A 177 -12.61 7.02 -11.10
N LEU A 178 -11.69 6.28 -11.73
CA LEU A 178 -10.49 6.77 -12.40
C LEU A 178 -9.95 5.71 -13.37
N ILE A 179 -9.19 6.14 -14.37
CA ILE A 179 -8.56 5.27 -15.37
C ILE A 179 -7.05 5.35 -15.24
N ASP A 180 -6.37 4.20 -15.22
CA ASP A 180 -4.92 4.10 -15.14
C ASP A 180 -4.35 3.61 -16.47
N ILE A 181 -3.45 4.39 -17.05
CA ILE A 181 -2.98 4.24 -18.43
C ILE A 181 -1.52 3.79 -18.38
N GLY A 182 -1.22 2.62 -18.92
CA GLY A 182 0.15 2.07 -18.99
C GLY A 182 0.61 1.85 -20.42
N GLY A 183 1.77 2.39 -20.80
CA GLY A 183 2.39 2.19 -22.12
C GLY A 183 3.40 1.05 -22.19
N GLU A 184 3.81 0.54 -21.02
CA GLU A 184 4.77 -0.53 -20.85
C GLU A 184 4.13 -1.68 -20.04
N SER A 185 4.35 -2.92 -20.47
CA SER A 185 4.00 -4.08 -19.66
C SER A 185 4.97 -4.18 -18.48
N THR A 186 4.42 -4.20 -17.28
CA THR A 186 5.16 -4.47 -16.03
C THR A 186 5.15 -5.95 -15.65
N ARG A 187 4.74 -6.84 -16.57
CA ARG A 187 4.71 -8.29 -16.37
C ARG A 187 6.14 -8.86 -16.34
N PRO A 188 6.46 -9.87 -15.50
CA PRO A 188 7.78 -10.48 -15.52
C PRO A 188 8.08 -11.10 -16.88
N GLY A 189 9.16 -10.65 -17.53
CA GLY A 189 9.65 -11.12 -18.82
C GLY A 189 9.32 -10.22 -20.02
N SER A 190 8.61 -9.09 -19.86
CA SER A 190 8.47 -8.11 -20.95
C SER A 190 9.76 -7.32 -21.17
N GLU A 191 10.03 -7.00 -22.44
CA GLU A 191 11.13 -6.10 -22.80
C GLU A 191 10.79 -4.67 -22.35
N ALA A 192 11.77 -4.02 -21.73
CA ALA A 192 11.66 -2.62 -21.35
C ALA A 192 11.53 -1.76 -22.61
N VAL A 193 10.61 -0.81 -22.56
CA VAL A 193 10.36 0.12 -23.66
C VAL A 193 11.08 1.43 -23.36
N ASP A 194 11.73 2.02 -24.36
CA ASP A 194 12.36 3.33 -24.20
C ASP A 194 11.33 4.43 -23.95
N GLU A 195 11.80 5.54 -23.36
CA GLU A 195 10.95 6.67 -22.98
C GLU A 195 10.16 7.24 -24.17
N ALA A 196 10.79 7.40 -25.33
CA ALA A 196 10.16 7.99 -26.50
C ALA A 196 9.02 7.10 -27.03
N THR A 197 9.23 5.79 -27.05
CA THR A 197 8.24 4.81 -27.48
C THR A 197 7.07 4.73 -26.50
N GLU A 198 7.33 4.80 -25.19
CA GLU A 198 6.26 4.83 -24.18
C GLU A 198 5.42 6.11 -24.32
N LEU A 199 6.06 7.27 -24.49
CA LEU A 199 5.39 8.56 -24.74
C LEU A 199 4.51 8.52 -26.00
N ASP A 200 5.03 7.99 -27.10
CA ASP A 200 4.30 7.86 -28.37
C ASP A 200 3.03 7.00 -28.23
N ARG A 201 3.03 6.03 -27.30
CA ARG A 201 1.85 5.22 -26.99
C ARG A 201 0.85 5.96 -26.11
N VAL A 202 1.29 6.52 -24.99
CA VAL A 202 0.37 7.02 -23.95
C VAL A 202 -0.15 8.43 -24.22
N LEU A 203 0.66 9.33 -24.79
CA LEU A 203 0.29 10.74 -24.92
C LEU A 203 -0.93 10.99 -25.82
N PRO A 204 -1.09 10.33 -26.99
CA PRO A 204 -2.29 10.49 -27.80
C PRO A 204 -3.57 10.08 -27.05
N VAL A 205 -3.51 8.97 -26.30
CA VAL A 205 -4.63 8.46 -25.50
C VAL A 205 -4.97 9.42 -24.36
N ILE A 206 -3.98 9.89 -23.60
CA ILE A 206 -4.17 10.85 -22.50
C ILE A 206 -4.81 12.14 -22.98
N ARG A 207 -4.31 12.74 -24.08
CA ARG A 207 -4.84 14.00 -24.63
C ARG A 207 -6.32 13.92 -24.99
N MET A 208 -6.75 12.79 -25.53
CA MET A 208 -8.14 12.58 -25.95
C MET A 208 -9.01 12.29 -24.73
N LEU A 209 -8.60 11.35 -23.88
CA LEU A 209 -9.37 10.98 -22.68
C LEU A 209 -9.52 12.13 -21.69
N SER A 210 -8.53 13.00 -21.53
CA SER A 210 -8.59 14.12 -20.58
C SER A 210 -9.66 15.15 -20.95
N ARG A 211 -10.08 15.20 -22.23
CA ARG A 211 -11.14 16.08 -22.73
C ARG A 211 -12.51 15.42 -22.73
N GLU A 212 -12.56 14.09 -22.80
CA GLU A 212 -13.78 13.33 -23.02
C GLU A 212 -14.33 12.67 -21.75
N LEU A 213 -13.45 12.24 -20.84
CA LEU A 213 -13.85 11.56 -19.62
C LEU A 213 -14.05 12.54 -18.47
N SER A 214 -15.03 12.23 -17.62
CA SER A 214 -15.35 12.98 -16.40
C SER A 214 -14.63 12.46 -15.15
N VAL A 215 -13.63 11.60 -15.31
CA VAL A 215 -12.87 10.98 -14.22
C VAL A 215 -11.38 11.29 -14.38
N PRO A 216 -10.61 11.36 -13.29
CA PRO A 216 -9.17 11.58 -13.38
C PRO A 216 -8.47 10.41 -14.06
N LEU A 217 -7.34 10.73 -14.67
CA LEU A 217 -6.44 9.81 -15.34
C LEU A 217 -5.16 9.64 -14.51
N SER A 218 -4.70 8.41 -14.35
CA SER A 218 -3.42 8.03 -13.77
C SER A 218 -2.48 7.56 -14.87
N ILE A 219 -1.18 7.87 -14.75
CA ILE A 219 -0.13 7.35 -15.63
C ILE A 219 0.66 6.27 -14.87
N ASP A 220 0.62 5.03 -15.37
CA ASP A 220 1.39 3.87 -14.86
C ASP A 220 2.79 3.89 -15.50
N THR A 221 3.74 4.52 -14.81
CA THR A 221 5.13 4.62 -15.28
C THR A 221 6.09 4.83 -14.11
N TYR A 222 7.29 4.27 -14.23
CA TYR A 222 8.42 4.50 -13.32
C TYR A 222 9.45 5.48 -13.88
N LYS A 223 9.20 6.07 -15.06
CA LYS A 223 10.10 7.03 -15.73
C LYS A 223 9.60 8.46 -15.48
N ALA A 224 10.40 9.29 -14.82
CA ALA A 224 9.97 10.62 -14.38
C ALA A 224 9.62 11.54 -15.56
N ALA A 225 10.32 11.41 -16.69
CA ALA A 225 10.03 12.19 -17.89
C ALA A 225 8.70 11.77 -18.55
N VAL A 226 8.36 10.48 -18.54
CA VAL A 226 7.04 10.00 -19.00
C VAL A 226 5.95 10.56 -18.10
N ALA A 227 6.12 10.45 -16.78
CA ALA A 227 5.19 10.99 -15.80
C ALA A 227 4.98 12.50 -15.99
N GLU A 228 6.06 13.28 -16.11
CA GLU A 228 5.99 14.73 -16.31
C GLU A 228 5.19 15.09 -17.56
N ARG A 229 5.52 14.48 -18.70
CA ARG A 229 4.84 14.77 -19.98
C ARG A 229 3.38 14.32 -19.92
N ALA A 230 3.08 13.17 -19.34
CA ALA A 230 1.72 12.68 -19.18
C ALA A 230 0.85 13.63 -18.34
N ILE A 231 1.36 14.12 -17.21
CA ILE A 231 0.65 15.09 -16.36
C ILE A 231 0.40 16.40 -17.12
N LEU A 232 1.41 16.93 -17.81
CA LEU A 232 1.28 18.16 -18.61
C LEU A 232 0.27 18.04 -19.76
N GLU A 233 0.01 16.81 -20.23
CA GLU A 233 -0.91 16.51 -21.34
C GLU A 233 -2.32 16.10 -20.86
N GLY A 234 -2.55 16.06 -19.54
CA GLY A 234 -3.87 15.86 -18.94
C GLY A 234 -4.03 14.62 -18.05
N ALA A 235 -2.94 13.96 -17.66
CA ALA A 235 -2.98 13.04 -16.53
C ALA A 235 -2.97 13.79 -15.19
N HIS A 236 -3.42 13.12 -14.12
CA HIS A 236 -3.71 13.75 -12.83
C HIS A 236 -3.03 13.07 -11.64
N ILE A 237 -2.62 11.81 -11.80
CA ILE A 237 -2.02 10.98 -10.77
C ILE A 237 -0.83 10.24 -11.38
N ILE A 238 0.25 10.09 -10.62
CA ILE A 238 1.39 9.23 -10.98
C ILE A 238 1.22 7.88 -10.26
N ASN A 239 1.29 6.78 -11.01
CA ASN A 239 1.31 5.43 -10.46
C ASN A 239 2.68 4.80 -10.71
N ASP A 240 3.53 4.76 -9.68
CA ASP A 240 4.91 4.30 -9.78
C ASP A 240 5.10 2.95 -9.09
N VAL A 241 5.27 1.92 -9.93
CA VAL A 241 5.57 0.53 -9.51
C VAL A 241 6.93 0.38 -8.82
N TRP A 242 7.77 1.41 -8.74
CA TRP A 242 9.03 1.41 -7.99
C TRP A 242 9.03 2.38 -6.82
N GLY A 243 7.90 3.02 -6.52
CA GLY A 243 7.74 3.87 -5.34
C GLY A 243 8.81 4.97 -5.23
N ALA A 244 9.11 5.64 -6.35
CA ALA A 244 10.13 6.67 -6.50
C ALA A 244 11.59 6.22 -6.26
N LYS A 245 11.86 4.90 -6.22
CA LYS A 245 13.22 4.37 -6.00
C LYS A 245 14.02 4.17 -7.29
N ARG A 246 13.36 3.98 -8.43
CA ARG A 246 14.04 3.65 -9.69
C ARG A 246 14.51 4.88 -10.46
N ASP A 247 13.63 5.87 -10.66
CA ASP A 247 14.01 7.17 -11.20
C ASP A 247 14.01 8.21 -10.06
N PRO A 248 15.18 8.74 -9.66
CA PRO A 248 15.28 9.66 -8.52
C PRO A 248 14.52 10.97 -8.74
N ARG A 249 14.20 11.35 -9.99
CA ARG A 249 13.45 12.57 -10.29
C ARG A 249 11.94 12.40 -10.12
N MET A 250 11.43 11.17 -9.95
CA MET A 250 9.98 10.91 -9.92
C MET A 250 9.27 11.71 -8.83
N ALA A 251 9.83 11.72 -7.62
CA ALA A 251 9.29 12.46 -6.49
C ALA A 251 9.33 13.99 -6.72
N GLU A 252 10.39 14.51 -7.35
CA GLU A 252 10.51 15.93 -7.70
C GLU A 252 9.44 16.36 -8.72
N VAL A 253 9.13 15.50 -9.69
CA VAL A 253 8.05 15.73 -10.66
C VAL A 253 6.70 15.79 -9.94
N ALA A 254 6.40 14.83 -9.07
CA ALA A 254 5.16 14.81 -8.30
C ALA A 254 5.01 16.06 -7.42
N ALA A 255 6.09 16.48 -6.75
CA ALA A 255 6.11 17.65 -5.88
C ALA A 255 5.90 18.96 -6.66
N ARG A 256 6.67 19.15 -7.74
CA ARG A 256 6.61 20.37 -8.56
C ARG A 256 5.27 20.55 -9.26
N LEU A 257 4.67 19.46 -9.73
CA LEU A 257 3.36 19.48 -10.39
C LEU A 257 2.18 19.41 -9.41
N ASP A 258 2.45 19.24 -8.10
CA ASP A 258 1.47 19.09 -7.02
C ASP A 258 0.39 18.04 -7.32
N VAL A 259 0.80 16.87 -7.81
CA VAL A 259 -0.08 15.76 -8.15
C VAL A 259 0.03 14.59 -7.16
N PRO A 260 -1.04 13.82 -6.94
CA PRO A 260 -0.94 12.56 -6.20
C PRO A 260 0.06 11.59 -6.83
N ILE A 261 0.74 10.83 -5.96
CA ILE A 261 1.65 9.76 -6.34
C ILE A 261 1.31 8.48 -5.55
N ILE A 262 1.17 7.38 -6.28
CA ILE A 262 1.02 6.03 -5.74
C ILE A 262 2.41 5.41 -5.66
N LEU A 263 2.83 5.08 -4.45
CA LEU A 263 4.11 4.46 -4.16
C LEU A 263 3.90 2.97 -3.92
N MET A 264 4.17 2.16 -4.93
CA MET A 264 4.07 0.71 -4.82
C MET A 264 5.30 0.14 -4.13
N HIS A 265 5.10 -0.84 -3.25
CA HIS A 265 6.21 -1.65 -2.76
C HIS A 265 6.83 -2.46 -3.91
N ASN A 266 8.14 -2.35 -4.06
CA ASN A 266 8.94 -3.14 -4.98
C ASN A 266 10.40 -3.17 -4.52
N ARG A 267 11.19 -4.14 -5.01
CA ARG A 267 12.62 -4.31 -4.69
C ARG A 267 13.37 -4.88 -5.88
N GLU A 268 14.68 -4.70 -5.91
CA GLU A 268 15.52 -5.42 -6.88
C GLU A 268 15.84 -6.84 -6.41
N ASP A 269 15.95 -7.04 -5.09
CA ASP A 269 16.23 -8.32 -4.44
C ASP A 269 14.96 -8.94 -3.85
N THR A 270 14.82 -10.26 -4.00
CA THR A 270 13.75 -11.09 -3.42
C THR A 270 14.06 -11.57 -2.01
N ASP A 271 15.29 -11.41 -1.52
CA ASP A 271 15.65 -11.85 -0.17
C ASP A 271 15.07 -10.90 0.89
N TYR A 272 14.17 -11.45 1.71
CA TYR A 272 13.73 -10.82 2.93
C TYR A 272 14.22 -11.66 4.10
N HIS A 273 15.16 -11.13 4.87
CA HIS A 273 15.60 -11.76 6.12
C HIS A 273 14.44 -11.84 7.12
N ASP A 274 13.59 -10.81 7.16
CA ASP A 274 12.31 -10.80 7.85
C ASP A 274 11.27 -10.04 7.01
N PHE A 275 10.36 -10.79 6.39
CA PHE A 275 9.49 -10.30 5.33
C PHE A 275 8.74 -9.02 5.69
N PHE A 276 7.94 -9.04 6.75
CA PHE A 276 6.99 -7.95 6.99
C PHE A 276 7.63 -6.66 7.52
N PRO A 277 8.57 -6.69 8.49
CA PRO A 277 9.29 -5.48 8.91
C PRO A 277 10.12 -4.86 7.77
N ASN A 278 10.80 -5.67 6.95
CA ASN A 278 11.53 -5.18 5.77
C ASN A 278 10.56 -4.56 4.75
N TYR A 279 9.42 -5.20 4.49
CA TYR A 279 8.36 -4.66 3.63
C TYR A 279 7.84 -3.29 4.09
N ILE A 280 7.56 -3.12 5.39
CA ILE A 280 7.13 -1.82 5.95
C ILE A 280 8.24 -0.78 5.83
N LYS A 281 9.50 -1.17 6.09
CA LYS A 281 10.67 -0.30 5.94
C LYS A 281 10.83 0.20 4.51
N ASP A 282 10.66 -0.67 3.52
CA ASP A 282 10.77 -0.32 2.11
C ASP A 282 9.74 0.73 1.69
N LEU A 283 8.48 0.57 2.12
CA LEU A 283 7.42 1.54 1.83
C LEU A 283 7.67 2.88 2.52
N ARG A 284 8.19 2.86 3.76
CA ARG A 284 8.56 4.08 4.47
C ARG A 284 9.70 4.82 3.82
N GLU A 285 10.66 4.10 3.25
CA GLU A 285 11.72 4.70 2.45
C GLU A 285 11.14 5.43 1.22
N SER A 286 10.21 4.81 0.48
CA SER A 286 9.49 5.49 -0.61
C SER A 286 8.76 6.75 -0.15
N VAL A 287 8.04 6.67 0.97
CA VAL A 287 7.38 7.84 1.57
C VAL A 287 8.40 8.92 1.92
N GLN A 288 9.54 8.55 2.50
CA GLN A 288 10.58 9.49 2.90
C GLN A 288 11.21 10.18 1.70
N ILE A 289 11.46 9.46 0.60
CA ILE A 289 11.92 10.01 -0.68
C ILE A 289 10.91 11.07 -1.18
N ALA A 290 9.62 10.73 -1.19
CA ALA A 290 8.56 11.64 -1.63
C ALA A 290 8.49 12.91 -0.75
N LEU A 291 8.45 12.76 0.57
CA LEU A 291 8.39 13.89 1.51
C LEU A 291 9.64 14.78 1.41
N GLN A 292 10.83 14.22 1.23
CA GLN A 292 12.08 14.98 1.08
C GLN A 292 12.12 15.79 -0.22
N ALA A 293 11.54 15.28 -1.29
CA ALA A 293 11.38 16.01 -2.54
C ALA A 293 10.30 17.12 -2.47
N GLY A 294 9.53 17.17 -1.38
CA GLY A 294 8.47 18.17 -1.17
C GLY A 294 7.07 17.72 -1.57
N VAL A 295 6.86 16.42 -1.85
CA VAL A 295 5.51 15.88 -2.05
C VAL A 295 4.74 16.01 -0.74
N LYS A 296 3.55 16.63 -0.77
CA LYS A 296 2.73 16.80 0.43
C LYS A 296 2.18 15.45 0.89
N GLN A 297 2.00 15.27 2.20
CA GLN A 297 1.53 14.01 2.78
C GLN A 297 0.15 13.59 2.20
N GLU A 298 -0.72 14.57 1.95
CA GLU A 298 -2.04 14.41 1.33
C GLU A 298 -2.02 14.12 -0.18
N ARG A 299 -0.84 14.00 -0.80
CA ARG A 299 -0.65 13.55 -2.17
C ARG A 299 -0.16 12.10 -2.25
N ILE A 300 0.28 11.52 -1.15
CA ILE A 300 0.83 10.16 -1.12
C ILE A 300 -0.27 9.12 -0.95
N ILE A 301 -0.17 8.04 -1.72
CA ILE A 301 -0.96 6.80 -1.67
C ILE A 301 0.04 5.64 -1.65
N LEU A 302 -0.25 4.56 -0.92
CA LEU A 302 0.59 3.36 -0.91
C LEU A 302 -0.07 2.21 -1.68
N ASP A 303 0.72 1.39 -2.35
CA ASP A 303 0.27 0.11 -2.92
C ASP A 303 1.13 -1.03 -2.36
N PRO A 304 0.53 -2.13 -1.84
CA PRO A 304 1.27 -3.27 -1.33
C PRO A 304 2.13 -3.98 -2.38
N GLY A 305 1.94 -3.74 -3.68
CA GLY A 305 2.72 -4.37 -4.74
C GLY A 305 2.48 -5.87 -4.88
N ILE A 306 1.26 -6.35 -4.62
CA ILE A 306 0.95 -7.79 -4.70
C ILE A 306 1.42 -8.34 -6.05
N GLY A 307 2.08 -9.49 -6.04
CA GLY A 307 2.61 -10.16 -7.22
C GLY A 307 3.94 -9.60 -7.76
N PHE A 308 4.56 -8.64 -7.06
CA PHE A 308 5.93 -8.19 -7.33
C PHE A 308 6.88 -8.69 -6.23
N VAL A 309 8.02 -9.26 -6.64
CA VAL A 309 9.20 -9.57 -5.80
C VAL A 309 8.84 -10.33 -4.51
N ARG A 310 7.98 -11.33 -4.65
CA ARG A 310 7.44 -12.15 -3.55
C ARG A 310 7.09 -13.56 -3.97
N THR A 311 7.17 -14.48 -3.01
CA THR A 311 6.56 -15.82 -3.14
C THR A 311 5.03 -15.74 -3.03
N VAL A 312 4.33 -16.84 -3.31
CA VAL A 312 2.87 -16.89 -3.16
C VAL A 312 2.48 -16.73 -1.68
N GLU A 313 3.23 -17.36 -0.78
CA GLU A 313 3.01 -17.31 0.68
C GLU A 313 3.15 -15.88 1.20
N GLN A 314 4.17 -15.15 0.75
CA GLN A 314 4.37 -13.74 1.09
C GLN A 314 3.26 -12.84 0.54
N ASN A 315 2.75 -13.12 -0.66
CA ASN A 315 1.58 -12.41 -1.20
C ASN A 315 0.33 -12.67 -0.34
N LEU A 316 0.11 -13.92 0.08
CA LEU A 316 -1.01 -14.28 0.95
C LEU A 316 -0.85 -13.66 2.36
N GLU A 317 0.36 -13.60 2.91
CA GLU A 317 0.64 -12.89 4.16
C GLU A 317 0.34 -11.39 4.04
N THR A 318 0.78 -10.76 2.94
CA THR A 318 0.48 -9.34 2.67
C THR A 318 -1.02 -9.09 2.60
N MET A 319 -1.79 -9.97 1.93
CA MET A 319 -3.25 -9.88 1.88
C MET A 319 -3.91 -9.99 3.26
N ARG A 320 -3.40 -10.88 4.14
CA ARG A 320 -3.90 -11.01 5.52
C ARG A 320 -3.63 -9.76 6.37
N ARG A 321 -2.54 -9.05 6.08
CA ARG A 321 -2.02 -7.93 6.87
C ARG A 321 -2.19 -6.55 6.20
N LEU A 322 -3.16 -6.41 5.29
CA LEU A 322 -3.43 -5.13 4.61
C LEU A 322 -3.80 -4.00 5.59
N ASP A 323 -4.40 -4.34 6.72
CA ASP A 323 -4.72 -3.42 7.81
C ASP A 323 -3.47 -2.84 8.50
N ASP A 324 -2.36 -3.58 8.56
CA ASP A 324 -1.06 -3.04 9.02
C ASP A 324 -0.55 -1.97 8.06
N LEU A 325 -0.71 -2.17 6.74
CA LEU A 325 -0.34 -1.20 5.72
C LEU A 325 -1.23 0.07 5.81
N VAL A 326 -2.55 -0.12 5.90
CA VAL A 326 -3.50 1.00 6.11
C VAL A 326 -3.15 1.75 7.41
N GLY A 327 -2.66 1.03 8.42
CA GLY A 327 -2.15 1.55 9.69
C GLY A 327 -0.97 2.52 9.55
N LEU A 328 -0.29 2.58 8.40
CA LEU A 328 0.76 3.58 8.13
C LEU A 328 0.23 5.00 7.89
N GLY A 329 -1.10 5.18 7.85
CA GLY A 329 -1.72 6.51 7.83
C GLY A 329 -1.85 7.13 6.44
N TYR A 330 -1.72 6.33 5.38
CA TYR A 330 -1.89 6.76 3.99
C TYR A 330 -3.05 5.97 3.34
N PRO A 331 -3.77 6.56 2.36
CA PRO A 331 -4.69 5.80 1.52
C PRO A 331 -3.94 4.66 0.84
N VAL A 332 -4.63 3.52 0.70
CA VAL A 332 -4.05 2.32 0.10
C VAL A 332 -4.81 1.97 -1.17
N LEU A 333 -4.07 1.80 -2.27
CA LEU A 333 -4.56 1.19 -3.50
C LEU A 333 -4.19 -0.30 -3.51
N LEU A 334 -5.13 -1.18 -3.83
CA LEU A 334 -4.89 -2.61 -3.95
C LEU A 334 -5.00 -3.07 -5.40
N ALA A 335 -3.89 -3.54 -5.97
CA ALA A 335 -3.83 -4.10 -7.33
C ALA A 335 -3.64 -5.63 -7.28
N THR A 336 -4.72 -6.40 -7.39
CA THR A 336 -4.67 -7.89 -7.36
C THR A 336 -5.23 -8.56 -8.61
N SER A 337 -5.86 -7.78 -9.49
CA SER A 337 -6.65 -8.30 -10.61
C SER A 337 -5.86 -9.25 -11.52
N ARG A 338 -6.39 -10.47 -11.66
CA ARG A 338 -5.88 -11.56 -12.52
C ARG A 338 -4.43 -11.99 -12.24
N LYS A 339 -3.84 -11.59 -11.11
CA LYS A 339 -2.43 -11.87 -10.79
C LYS A 339 -2.12 -13.37 -10.62
N ARG A 340 -0.84 -13.72 -10.79
CA ARG A 340 -0.33 -15.11 -10.71
C ARG A 340 -0.65 -15.79 -9.38
N MET A 341 -0.67 -15.06 -8.26
CA MET A 341 -1.05 -15.60 -6.95
C MET A 341 -2.44 -16.23 -6.98
N ILE A 342 -3.43 -15.58 -7.61
CA ILE A 342 -4.79 -16.13 -7.75
C ILE A 342 -4.76 -17.41 -8.59
N GLY A 343 -4.06 -17.37 -9.73
CA GLY A 343 -3.92 -18.53 -10.60
C GLY A 343 -3.25 -19.72 -9.92
N HIS A 344 -2.26 -19.47 -9.06
CA HIS A 344 -1.58 -20.53 -8.32
C HIS A 344 -2.46 -21.17 -7.24
N VAL A 345 -3.25 -20.35 -6.52
CA VAL A 345 -4.15 -20.85 -5.47
C VAL A 345 -5.34 -21.61 -6.05
N LEU A 346 -5.89 -21.15 -7.17
CA LEU A 346 -7.09 -21.72 -7.78
C LEU A 346 -6.80 -22.74 -8.88
N ASP A 347 -5.56 -22.84 -9.34
CA ASP A 347 -5.16 -23.61 -10.54
C ASP A 347 -5.94 -23.18 -11.81
N LEU A 348 -6.01 -21.86 -12.05
CA LEU A 348 -6.80 -21.27 -13.13
C LEU A 348 -5.97 -20.39 -14.09
N PRO A 349 -6.30 -20.40 -15.40
CA PRO A 349 -5.70 -19.50 -16.39
C PRO A 349 -6.10 -18.04 -16.13
N VAL A 350 -5.46 -17.08 -16.82
CA VAL A 350 -5.56 -15.64 -16.49
C VAL A 350 -6.97 -15.05 -16.68
N ASP A 351 -7.72 -15.58 -17.62
CA ASP A 351 -9.08 -15.20 -18.02
C ASP A 351 -10.16 -15.78 -17.10
N GLU A 352 -9.84 -16.78 -16.29
CA GLU A 352 -10.77 -17.42 -15.33
C GLU A 352 -10.51 -16.98 -13.87
N ARG A 353 -9.95 -15.77 -13.67
CA ARG A 353 -9.54 -15.28 -12.32
C ARG A 353 -10.48 -14.23 -11.74
N VAL A 354 -11.68 -14.06 -12.28
CA VAL A 354 -12.58 -12.98 -11.85
C VAL A 354 -13.09 -13.21 -10.41
N GLU A 355 -13.40 -14.45 -10.04
CA GLU A 355 -13.86 -14.84 -8.70
C GLU A 355 -12.75 -14.68 -7.67
N GLY A 356 -11.54 -15.15 -8.00
CA GLY A 356 -10.37 -14.95 -7.15
C GLY A 356 -10.02 -13.47 -6.99
N THR A 357 -10.17 -12.67 -8.06
CA THR A 357 -10.02 -11.22 -7.98
C THR A 357 -11.07 -10.60 -7.07
N ALA A 358 -12.33 -10.99 -7.20
CA ALA A 358 -13.42 -10.53 -6.34
C ALA A 358 -13.13 -10.81 -4.86
N ALA A 359 -12.63 -12.02 -4.54
CA ALA A 359 -12.25 -12.38 -3.18
C ALA A 359 -11.15 -11.45 -2.61
N THR A 360 -10.11 -11.17 -3.40
CA THR A 360 -9.03 -10.26 -2.96
C THR A 360 -9.51 -8.80 -2.81
N VAL A 361 -10.38 -8.33 -3.71
CA VAL A 361 -10.99 -6.99 -3.65
C VAL A 361 -11.89 -6.86 -2.42
N ALA A 362 -12.71 -7.88 -2.14
CA ALA A 362 -13.58 -7.91 -0.97
C ALA A 362 -12.78 -7.88 0.33
N LEU A 363 -11.73 -8.70 0.43
CA LEU A 363 -10.83 -8.68 1.58
C LEU A 363 -10.12 -7.33 1.73
N GLY A 364 -9.65 -6.74 0.62
CA GLY A 364 -9.03 -5.41 0.63
C GLY A 364 -9.95 -4.32 1.16
N ALA A 365 -11.20 -4.28 0.70
CA ALA A 365 -12.21 -3.36 1.21
C ALA A 365 -12.46 -3.57 2.72
N ALA A 366 -12.60 -4.82 3.17
CA ALA A 366 -12.77 -5.15 4.59
C ALA A 366 -11.56 -4.77 5.45
N LYS A 367 -10.35 -4.83 4.89
CA LYS A 367 -9.09 -4.46 5.55
C LYS A 367 -8.79 -2.95 5.48
N GLY A 368 -9.63 -2.16 4.80
CA GLY A 368 -9.54 -0.70 4.76
C GLY A 368 -8.77 -0.12 3.58
N CYS A 369 -8.52 -0.89 2.51
CA CYS A 369 -8.04 -0.32 1.25
C CYS A 369 -9.03 0.72 0.71
N HIS A 370 -8.50 1.83 0.20
CA HIS A 370 -9.31 2.96 -0.26
C HIS A 370 -9.64 2.85 -1.74
N MET A 371 -8.76 2.19 -2.51
CA MET A 371 -8.91 2.01 -3.94
C MET A 371 -8.57 0.57 -4.34
N VAL A 372 -9.16 0.11 -5.43
CA VAL A 372 -8.79 -1.15 -6.09
C VAL A 372 -8.49 -0.91 -7.56
N ARG A 373 -7.43 -1.53 -8.07
CA ARG A 373 -7.00 -1.44 -9.48
C ARG A 373 -7.31 -2.75 -10.22
N VAL A 374 -8.20 -2.68 -11.21
CA VAL A 374 -8.88 -3.86 -11.77
C VAL A 374 -9.09 -3.80 -13.28
N HIS A 375 -9.07 -4.97 -13.93
CA HIS A 375 -9.48 -5.12 -15.33
C HIS A 375 -11.01 -5.20 -15.46
N ASP A 376 -11.65 -6.02 -14.62
CA ASP A 376 -13.08 -6.33 -14.65
C ASP A 376 -13.90 -5.29 -13.85
N VAL A 377 -13.95 -4.04 -14.36
CA VAL A 377 -14.53 -2.89 -13.64
C VAL A 377 -15.98 -3.12 -13.22
N LYS A 378 -16.81 -3.66 -14.11
CA LYS A 378 -18.25 -3.87 -13.86
C LYS A 378 -18.48 -4.82 -12.69
N GLU A 379 -17.77 -5.93 -12.68
CA GLU A 379 -17.84 -6.97 -11.66
C GLU A 379 -17.31 -6.40 -10.33
N MET A 380 -16.14 -5.77 -10.35
CA MET A 380 -15.50 -5.25 -9.14
C MET A 380 -16.23 -4.03 -8.56
N LYS A 381 -16.92 -3.24 -9.38
CA LYS A 381 -17.82 -2.18 -8.89
C LYS A 381 -19.00 -2.75 -8.11
N ARG A 382 -19.55 -3.87 -8.54
CA ARG A 382 -20.62 -4.57 -7.81
C ARG A 382 -20.11 -5.14 -6.49
N VAL A 383 -18.93 -5.76 -6.49
CA VAL A 383 -18.27 -6.28 -5.28
C VAL A 383 -18.01 -5.16 -4.28
N THR A 384 -17.31 -4.11 -4.68
CA THR A 384 -16.97 -2.97 -3.80
C THR A 384 -18.21 -2.28 -3.26
N LYS A 385 -19.23 -2.03 -4.09
CA LYS A 385 -20.50 -1.46 -3.64
C LYS A 385 -21.18 -2.31 -2.56
N MET A 386 -21.21 -3.64 -2.74
CA MET A 386 -21.80 -4.54 -1.75
C MET A 386 -20.97 -4.58 -0.45
N MET A 387 -19.64 -4.59 -0.57
CA MET A 387 -18.75 -4.54 0.59
C MET A 387 -18.90 -3.24 1.37
N ASP A 388 -18.93 -2.09 0.70
CA ASP A 388 -19.13 -0.79 1.33
C ASP A 388 -20.48 -0.73 2.06
N ALA A 389 -21.55 -1.26 1.46
CA ALA A 389 -22.86 -1.33 2.12
C ALA A 389 -22.82 -2.16 3.41
N MET A 390 -22.14 -3.31 3.41
CA MET A 390 -21.98 -4.16 4.60
C MET A 390 -21.10 -3.52 5.68
N LEU A 391 -20.00 -2.87 5.29
CA LEU A 391 -19.01 -2.34 6.22
C LEU A 391 -19.37 -0.97 6.81
N LYS A 392 -20.21 -0.19 6.12
CA LYS A 392 -20.46 1.23 6.45
C LYS A 392 -21.92 1.55 6.79
N GLY A 393 -22.80 0.55 6.85
CA GLY A 393 -24.16 0.71 7.40
C GLY A 393 -25.28 0.99 6.39
N GLY A 394 -25.09 0.71 5.09
CA GLY A 394 -26.17 0.56 4.10
C GLY A 394 -26.64 1.81 3.32
N MET A 395 -26.82 1.57 2.01
CA MET A 395 -27.24 2.41 0.84
C MET A 395 -26.69 3.82 0.67
#